data_AF-A0A952ISF2-F1
#
_entry.id   AF-A0A952ISF2-F1
#
_cell.length_a   1.000
_cell.length_b   1.000
_cell.length_c   1.000
_cell.angle_alpha   90.00
_cell.angle_beta   90.00
_cell.angle_gamma   90.00
#
_symmetry.space_group_name_H-M   'P 1'
#
loop_
_entity.id
_entity.type
_entity.pdbx_description
1 polymer ?
#
loop_
_entity_poly.entity_id
_entity_poly.type
_entity_poly.pdbx_seq_one_letter_code
_entity_poly.pdbx_strand_id
1 'polypeptide(L)'
;MLETLSEELKTTRAFEEEMRKFGSMITADKDIQKKLSDAVDDGISGDGFCDLYVATAAEKGISFTVEQMRIAMHEQKQGSDKVLPSFVQKLISIL
;
A
#
# COMPACT_ATOMS: atom_id res chain seq x y z
N MET A 1 21.72 6.62 20.53
CA MET A 1 21.73 5.64 19.41
C MET A 1 20.71 4.51 19.57
N LEU A 2 20.19 4.20 20.77
CA LEU A 2 19.05 3.26 20.94
C LEU A 2 17.67 3.93 20.83
N GLU A 3 17.58 5.22 21.16
CA GLU A 3 16.32 5.98 21.10
C GLU A 3 15.84 6.21 19.66
N THR A 4 16.77 6.52 18.75
CA THR A 4 16.51 6.74 17.32
C THR A 4 15.94 5.50 16.63
N LEU A 5 16.50 4.31 16.93
CA LEU A 5 16.01 3.02 16.41
C LEU A 5 14.61 2.68 16.92
N SER A 6 14.25 3.11 18.13
CA SER A 6 12.92 2.88 18.73
C SER A 6 11.84 3.77 18.11
N GLU A 7 12.18 5.02 17.80
CA GLU A 7 11.28 5.95 17.10
C GLU A 7 11.06 5.55 15.64
N GLU A 8 12.11 5.12 14.93
CA GLU A 8 11.97 4.59 13.57
C GLU A 8 11.10 3.32 13.58
N LEU A 9 11.33 2.35 14.48
CA LEU A 9 10.48 1.15 14.58
C LEU A 9 9.01 1.44 14.91
N LYS A 10 8.76 2.44 15.76
CA LYS A 10 7.39 2.89 16.09
C LYS A 10 6.72 3.52 14.89
N THR A 11 7.46 4.31 14.13
CA THR A 11 6.99 4.93 12.88
C THR A 11 6.71 3.86 11.81
N THR A 12 7.56 2.83 11.72
CA THR A 12 7.35 1.71 10.81
C THR A 12 6.05 0.97 11.13
N ARG A 13 5.80 0.66 12.41
CA ARG A 13 4.55 -0.01 12.81
C ARG A 13 3.29 0.83 12.59
N ALA A 14 3.36 2.15 12.77
CA ALA A 14 2.19 3.01 12.66
C ALA A 14 1.61 3.03 11.23
N PHE A 15 2.45 3.06 10.21
CA PHE A 15 1.95 3.04 8.82
C PHE A 15 1.43 1.66 8.41
N GLU A 16 2.03 0.57 8.92
CA GLU A 16 1.54 -0.79 8.64
C GLU A 16 0.07 -0.96 9.08
N GLU A 17 -0.31 -0.40 10.23
CA GLU A 17 -1.68 -0.45 10.72
C GLU A 17 -2.64 0.31 9.79
N GLU A 18 -2.26 1.51 9.35
CA GLU A 18 -3.03 2.30 8.38
C GLU A 18 -3.17 1.57 7.04
N MET A 19 -2.08 0.96 6.54
CA MET A 19 -2.11 0.17 5.31
C MET A 19 -3.00 -1.07 5.43
N ARG A 20 -3.01 -1.77 6.58
CA ARG A 20 -3.92 -2.90 6.83
C ARG A 20 -5.38 -2.45 6.93
N LYS A 21 -5.66 -1.30 7.55
CA LYS A 21 -7.01 -0.72 7.58
C LYS A 21 -7.49 -0.44 6.16
N PHE A 22 -6.66 0.20 5.35
CA PHE A 22 -7.00 0.46 3.95
C PHE A 22 -7.13 -0.84 3.16
N GLY A 23 -6.26 -1.83 3.37
CA GLY A 23 -6.38 -3.16 2.75
C GLY A 23 -7.70 -3.86 3.07
N SER A 24 -8.21 -3.68 4.29
CA SER A 24 -9.54 -4.16 4.69
C SER A 24 -10.66 -3.44 3.94
N MET A 25 -10.54 -2.11 3.76
CA MET A 25 -11.48 -1.33 2.96
C MET A 25 -11.48 -1.73 1.49
N ILE A 26 -10.30 -1.92 0.87
CA ILE A 26 -10.18 -2.42 -0.50
C ILE A 26 -10.92 -3.75 -0.63
N THR A 27 -10.72 -4.67 0.32
CA THR A 27 -11.37 -5.99 0.26
C THR A 27 -12.89 -5.90 0.34
N ALA A 28 -13.43 -4.90 1.05
CA ALA A 28 -14.87 -4.69 1.21
C ALA A 28 -15.51 -3.85 0.09
N ASP A 29 -14.75 -2.98 -0.57
CA ASP A 29 -15.25 -1.97 -1.51
C ASP A 29 -14.83 -2.31 -2.96
N LYS A 30 -15.80 -2.73 -3.77
CA LYS A 30 -15.57 -3.13 -5.17
C LYS A 30 -15.21 -1.96 -6.07
N ASP A 31 -15.64 -0.75 -5.75
CA ASP A 31 -15.30 0.44 -6.54
C ASP A 31 -13.81 0.77 -6.39
N ILE A 32 -13.24 0.58 -5.19
CA ILE A 32 -11.79 0.72 -4.98
C ILE A 32 -11.03 -0.35 -5.75
N GLN A 33 -11.47 -1.62 -5.67
CA GLN A 33 -10.83 -2.70 -6.43
C GLN A 33 -10.85 -2.42 -7.93
N LYS A 34 -11.99 -1.97 -8.45
CA LYS A 34 -12.12 -1.61 -9.86
C LYS A 34 -11.20 -0.47 -10.25
N LYS A 35 -11.16 0.63 -9.48
CA LYS A 35 -10.27 1.76 -9.73
C LYS A 35 -8.79 1.34 -9.82
N LEU A 36 -8.35 0.47 -8.90
CA LEU A 36 -6.97 -0.04 -8.89
C LEU A 36 -6.70 -1.01 -10.05
N SER A 37 -7.65 -1.88 -10.39
CA SER A 37 -7.52 -2.82 -11.52
C SER A 37 -7.47 -2.09 -12.84
N ASP A 38 -8.41 -1.18 -13.09
CA ASP A 38 -8.52 -0.41 -14.34
C ASP A 38 -7.22 0.36 -14.61
N ALA A 39 -6.63 0.97 -13.58
CA ALA A 39 -5.36 1.68 -13.73
C ALA A 39 -4.21 0.76 -14.15
N VAL A 40 -4.16 -0.47 -13.61
CA VAL A 40 -3.15 -1.47 -13.99
C VAL A 40 -3.39 -1.98 -15.42
N ASP A 41 -4.64 -2.24 -15.78
CA ASP A 41 -5.03 -2.63 -17.14
C ASP A 41 -4.72 -1.53 -18.16
N ASP A 42 -4.82 -0.25 -17.77
CA ASP A 42 -4.44 0.92 -18.57
C ASP A 42 -2.92 1.16 -18.63
N GLY A 43 -2.11 0.31 -17.98
CA GLY A 43 -0.65 0.33 -18.08
C GLY A 43 0.03 1.35 -17.16
N ILE A 44 -0.56 1.66 -15.99
CA ILE A 44 0.10 2.50 -14.98
C ILE A 44 1.47 1.92 -14.58
N SER A 45 2.46 2.78 -14.34
CA SER A 45 3.76 2.35 -13.82
C SER A 45 3.67 1.97 -12.34
N GLY A 46 4.65 1.21 -11.84
CA GLY A 46 4.71 0.89 -10.40
C GLY A 46 4.78 2.12 -9.49
N ASP A 47 5.48 3.18 -9.93
CA ASP A 47 5.51 4.46 -9.21
C ASP A 47 4.14 5.16 -9.24
N GLY A 48 3.49 5.21 -10.42
CA GLY A 48 2.14 5.78 -10.54
C GLY A 48 1.11 5.00 -9.73
N PHE A 49 1.28 3.68 -9.61
CA PHE A 49 0.44 2.84 -8.75
C PHE A 49 0.59 3.22 -7.28
N CYS A 50 1.81 3.51 -6.81
CA CYS A 50 2.03 3.97 -5.43
C CYS A 50 1.33 5.31 -5.17
N ASP A 51 1.44 6.26 -6.10
CA ASP A 51 0.74 7.55 -6.00
C ASP A 51 -0.79 7.39 -5.97
N LEU A 52 -1.34 6.56 -6.87
CA LEU A 52 -2.77 6.26 -6.94
C LEU A 52 -3.28 5.58 -5.65
N TYR A 53 -2.51 4.64 -5.13
CA TYR A 53 -2.87 3.88 -3.93
C TYR A 53 -2.94 4.79 -2.70
N VAL A 54 -1.93 5.64 -2.52
CA VAL A 54 -1.89 6.64 -1.43
C VAL A 54 -3.01 7.67 -1.58
N ALA A 55 -3.25 8.18 -2.79
CA ALA A 55 -4.35 9.13 -3.04
C ALA A 55 -5.70 8.49 -2.68
N THR A 56 -5.91 7.23 -3.07
CA THR A 56 -7.16 6.51 -2.78
C THR A 56 -7.32 6.20 -1.29
N ALA A 57 -6.22 5.96 -0.56
CA ALA A 57 -6.25 5.83 0.89
C ALA A 57 -6.62 7.16 1.58
N ALA A 58 -6.06 8.28 1.10
CA ALA A 58 -6.36 9.61 1.63
C ALA A 58 -7.83 10.01 1.44
N GLU A 59 -8.45 9.65 0.30
CA GLU A 59 -9.90 9.81 0.07
C GLU A 59 -10.76 9.08 1.11
N LYS A 60 -10.22 8.02 1.73
CA LYS A 60 -10.88 7.24 2.80
C LYS A 60 -10.45 7.65 4.20
N GLY A 61 -9.68 8.74 4.34
CA GLY A 61 -9.19 9.26 5.61
C GLY A 61 -8.05 8.44 6.22
N ILE A 62 -7.39 7.58 5.43
CA ILE A 62 -6.22 6.81 5.85
C ILE A 62 -4.95 7.53 5.40
N SER A 63 -3.96 7.63 6.28
CA SER A 63 -2.75 8.42 6.02
C SER A 63 -1.47 7.58 6.08
N PHE A 64 -0.83 7.41 4.94
CA PHE A 64 0.54 6.91 4.79
C PHE A 64 1.16 7.53 3.53
N THR A 65 2.49 7.50 3.41
CA THR A 65 3.23 8.16 2.33
C THR A 65 3.47 7.24 1.13
N VAL A 66 3.81 7.83 -0.02
CA VAL A 66 4.22 7.09 -1.22
C VAL A 66 5.48 6.27 -0.96
N GLU A 67 6.41 6.78 -0.15
CA GLU A 67 7.61 6.04 0.25
C GLU A 67 7.27 4.80 1.08
N GLN A 68 6.32 4.91 2.01
CA GLN A 68 5.82 3.76 2.79
C GLN A 68 5.14 2.72 1.89
N MET A 69 4.37 3.16 0.89
CA MET A 69 3.79 2.25 -0.10
C MET A 69 4.86 1.57 -0.97
N ARG A 70 5.91 2.29 -1.38
CA ARG A 70 7.04 1.72 -2.11
C ARG A 70 7.76 0.64 -1.31
N ILE A 71 7.93 0.84 0.01
CA ILE A 71 8.50 -0.17 0.90
C ILE A 71 7.63 -1.43 0.87
N ALA A 72 6.32 -1.30 1.10
CA ALA A 72 5.39 -2.44 1.08
C ALA A 72 5.38 -3.16 -0.29
N MET A 73 5.42 -2.41 -1.40
CA MET A 73 5.52 -2.97 -2.74
C MET A 73 6.82 -3.74 -2.94
N HIS A 74 7.94 -3.24 -2.45
CA HIS A 74 9.23 -3.91 -2.51
C HIS A 74 9.25 -5.20 -1.67
N GLU A 75 8.73 -5.14 -0.44
CA GLU A 75 8.57 -6.31 0.43
C GLU A 75 7.66 -7.38 -0.19
N GLN A 76 6.61 -6.97 -0.88
CA GLN A 76 5.73 -7.89 -1.61
C GLN A 76 6.45 -8.60 -2.74
N LYS A 77 7.27 -7.89 -3.52
CA LYS A 77 8.09 -8.49 -4.58
C LYS A 77 9.14 -9.48 -4.04
N GLN A 78 9.54 -9.31 -2.78
CA GLN A 78 10.42 -10.25 -2.07
C GLN A 78 9.66 -11.39 -1.34
N GLY A 79 8.32 -11.42 -1.42
CA GLY A 79 7.49 -12.40 -0.73
C GLY A 79 7.45 -12.24 0.79
N SER A 80 7.77 -11.05 1.30
CA SER A 80 7.86 -10.74 2.73
C SER A 80 6.78 -9.76 3.22
N ASP A 81 5.92 -9.25 2.33
CA ASP A 81 4.83 -8.34 2.70
C ASP A 81 3.81 -8.98 3.64
N LYS A 82 3.37 -8.18 4.61
CA LYS A 82 2.35 -8.55 5.61
C LYS A 82 1.23 -7.52 5.72
N VAL A 83 1.18 -6.52 4.84
CA VAL A 83 0.23 -5.40 4.96
C VAL A 83 -0.70 -5.25 3.78
N LEU A 84 -0.32 -5.70 2.57
CA LEU A 84 -1.16 -5.56 1.40
C LEU A 84 -2.14 -6.73 1.29
N PRO A 85 -3.42 -6.49 0.95
CA PRO A 85 -4.38 -7.55 0.72
C PRO A 85 -4.06 -8.32 -0.57
N SER A 86 -4.45 -9.59 -0.65
CA SER A 86 -4.11 -10.47 -1.78
C SER A 86 -4.52 -9.95 -3.16
N PHE A 87 -5.57 -9.11 -3.24
CA PHE A 87 -5.95 -8.44 -4.48
C PHE A 87 -4.85 -7.49 -4.97
N VAL A 88 -4.36 -6.62 -4.09
CA VAL A 88 -3.30 -5.64 -4.39
C VAL A 88 -1.98 -6.34 -4.68
N GLN A 89 -1.69 -7.41 -3.95
CA GLN A 89 -0.52 -8.25 -4.18
C GLN A 89 -0.46 -8.79 -5.61
N LYS A 90 -1.60 -9.22 -6.18
CA LYS A 90 -1.70 -9.69 -7.57
C LYS A 90 -1.45 -8.56 -8.58
N LEU A 91 -1.99 -7.37 -8.31
CA LEU A 91 -1.75 -6.19 -9.15
C LEU A 91 -0.26 -5.82 -9.17
N ILE A 92 0.40 -5.85 -8.02
CA ILE A 92 1.84 -5.57 -7.92
C ILE A 92 2.69 -6.60 -8.65
N SER A 93 2.27 -7.86 -8.71
CA SER A 93 3.01 -8.91 -9.43
C SER A 93 3.03 -8.71 -10.95
N ILE A 94 2.13 -7.91 -11.51
CA ILE A 94 2.07 -7.59 -12.93
C ILE A 94 2.60 -6.19 -13.27
N LEU A 95 3.06 -5.43 -12.26
CA LEU A 95 3.73 -4.13 -12.36
C LEU A 95 5.25 -4.27 -12.19
#